data_AF-A0A2P2ITA5-F1
#
_entry.id   AF-A0A2P2ITA5-F1
#
_cell.length_a   1.000
_cell.length_b   1.000
_cell.length_c   1.000
_cell.angle_alpha   90.00
_cell.angle_beta   90.00
_cell.angle_gamma   90.00
#
_symmetry.space_group_name_H-M   'P 1'
#
loop_
_entity.id
_entity.type
_entity.pdbx_description
1 polymer ?
#
loop_
_entity_poly.entity_id
_entity_poly.type
_entity_poly.pdbx_seq_one_letter_code
_entity_poly.pdbx_strand_id
1 'polypeptide(L)' 'MSVRRFSFLSMAAVLLCLAPAAVFCTDNYSRKDFPPGFVFGAGSSAYQAEGAANEDGRGPSVWDTFCHQGRCKTYG' A
#
# COMPACT_ATOMS: atom_id res chain seq x y z
N MET A 1 25.81 -35.86 -25.63
CA MET A 1 24.47 -35.27 -25.35
C MET A 1 23.97 -35.48 -23.91
N SER A 2 24.83 -35.77 -22.92
CA SER A 2 24.37 -36.19 -21.57
C SER A 2 24.42 -35.10 -20.47
N VAL A 3 25.25 -34.06 -20.63
CA VAL A 3 25.47 -33.05 -19.56
C VAL A 3 24.38 -31.96 -19.52
N ARG A 4 23.75 -31.67 -20.67
CA ARG A 4 22.70 -30.64 -20.75
C ARG A 4 21.41 -31.05 -20.03
N ARG A 5 21.02 -32.32 -20.11
CA ARG A 5 19.83 -32.85 -19.42
C ARG A 5 19.98 -32.81 -17.89
N PHE A 6 21.17 -33.12 -17.36
CA PHE A 6 21.44 -33.05 -15.90
C PHE A 6 21.38 -31.62 -15.34
N SER A 7 21.85 -30.63 -16.11
CA SER A 7 21.82 -29.21 -15.71
C SER A 7 20.39 -28.66 -15.62
N PHE A 8 19.53 -28.99 -16.60
CA PHE A 8 18.12 -28.56 -16.57
C PHE A 8 17.31 -29.19 -15.44
N LEU A 9 17.56 -30.47 -15.11
CA LEU A 9 16.91 -31.13 -13.97
C LEU A 9 17.36 -30.55 -12.62
N SER A 10 18.63 -30.18 -12.49
CA SER A 10 19.16 -29.51 -11.29
C SER A 10 18.53 -28.13 -11.08
N MET A 11 18.44 -27.32 -12.15
CA MET A 11 17.78 -26.01 -12.08
C MET A 11 16.28 -26.11 -11.77
N ALA A 12 15.58 -27.08 -12.37
CA ALA A 12 14.17 -27.33 -12.09
C ALA A 12 13.93 -27.77 -10.64
N ALA A 13 14.81 -28.60 -10.08
CA ALA A 13 14.76 -29.02 -8.68
C ALA A 13 15.03 -27.83 -7.73
N VAL A 14 16.00 -26.97 -8.04
CA VAL A 14 16.28 -25.75 -7.25
C VAL A 14 15.08 -24.79 -7.29
N LEU A 15 14.47 -24.57 -8.45
CA LEU A 15 13.25 -23.76 -8.60
C LEU A 15 12.05 -24.37 -7.84
N LEU A 16 11.90 -25.70 -7.84
CA LEU A 16 10.84 -26.41 -7.11
C LEU A 16 11.05 -26.37 -5.58
N CYS A 17 12.31 -26.38 -5.11
CA CYS A 17 12.65 -26.25 -3.69
C CYS A 17 12.53 -24.82 -3.14
N LEU A 18 12.62 -23.80 -4.00
CA LEU A 18 12.45 -22.39 -3.62
C LEU A 18 10.97 -21.94 -3.63
N ALA A 19 10.08 -22.68 -4.30
CA ALA A 19 8.65 -22.36 -4.37
C ALA A 19 7.89 -22.37 -3.03
N PRO A 20 8.16 -23.26 -2.04
CA PRO A 20 7.41 -23.29 -0.78
C PRO A 20 7.79 -22.18 0.20
N ALA A 21 8.97 -21.57 0.05
CA ALA A 21 9.45 -20.49 0.94
C ALA A 21 8.81 -19.13 0.63
N ALA A 22 8.10 -19.01 -0.50
CA ALA A 22 7.32 -17.82 -0.86
C ALA A 22 5.86 -17.89 -0.36
N VAL A 23 5.50 -18.87 0.46
CA VAL A 23 4.23 -18.83 1.21
C VAL A 23 4.41 -17.83 2.35
N PHE A 24 4.16 -16.57 2.03
CA PHE A 24 3.82 -15.58 3.04
C PHE A 24 2.71 -16.18 3.94
N CYS A 25 2.95 -16.22 5.25
CA CYS A 25 1.91 -16.56 6.21
C CYS A 25 0.75 -15.58 6.02
N THR A 26 -0.39 -16.08 5.55
CA THR A 26 -1.61 -15.28 5.46
C THR A 26 -2.22 -15.25 6.86
N ASP A 27 -1.79 -14.30 7.69
CA ASP A 27 -2.46 -14.09 8.97
C ASP A 27 -3.90 -13.64 8.70
N ASN A 28 -4.85 -14.54 8.95
CA ASN A 28 -6.27 -14.29 8.81
C ASN A 28 -6.80 -13.69 10.11
N TYR A 29 -6.70 -12.37 10.24
CA TYR A 29 -7.33 -11.65 11.35
C TYR A 29 -8.82 -11.43 11.09
N SER A 30 -9.61 -11.61 12.13
CA SER A 30 -11.05 -11.46 12.14
C SER A 30 -11.48 -10.49 13.24
N ARG A 31 -12.75 -10.07 13.21
CA ARG A 31 -13.31 -9.19 14.25
C ARG A 31 -13.26 -9.80 15.65
N LYS A 32 -13.22 -11.14 15.76
CA LYS A 32 -13.20 -11.91 17.02
C LYS A 32 -11.88 -11.81 17.77
N ASP A 33 -10.82 -11.41 17.06
CA ASP A 33 -9.48 -11.27 17.64
C ASP A 33 -9.33 -9.96 18.44
N PHE A 34 -10.36 -9.11 18.43
CA PHE A 34 -10.40 -7.82 19.13
C PHE A 34 -11.49 -7.85 20.22
N PRO A 35 -11.31 -7.11 21.34
CA PRO A 35 -12.31 -7.05 22.40
C PRO A 35 -13.71 -6.65 21.90
N PRO A 36 -14.78 -7.13 22.56
CA PRO A 36 -16.13 -6.63 22.32
C PRO A 36 -16.17 -5.11 22.44
N GLY A 37 -16.77 -4.43 21.46
CA GLY A 37 -16.86 -2.96 21.44
C GLY A 37 -15.64 -2.23 20.85
N PHE A 38 -14.58 -2.93 20.42
CA PHE A 38 -13.44 -2.29 19.73
C PHE A 38 -13.92 -1.57 18.46
N VAL A 39 -13.61 -0.30 18.25
CA VAL A 39 -14.10 0.45 17.08
C VAL A 39 -13.07 0.42 15.96
N PHE A 40 -13.47 -0.07 14.80
CA PHE A 40 -12.76 0.13 13.55
C PHE A 40 -13.40 1.27 12.79
N GLY A 41 -12.57 2.12 12.20
CA GLY A 41 -13.02 3.22 11.36
C GLY A 41 -11.94 3.65 10.39
N ALA A 42 -12.31 4.53 9.47
CA ALA A 42 -11.41 5.22 8.56
C ALA A 42 -11.57 6.73 8.77
N GLY A 43 -10.50 7.49 8.52
CA GLY A 43 -10.49 8.94 8.60
C GLY A 43 -9.97 9.56 7.30
N SER A 44 -10.41 10.77 7.00
CA SER A 44 -9.93 11.60 5.90
C SER A 44 -9.58 12.99 6.41
N SER A 45 -8.95 13.81 5.57
CA SER A 45 -8.75 15.24 5.86
C SER A 45 -9.44 16.10 4.81
N ALA A 46 -9.92 17.28 5.23
CA ALA A 46 -10.70 18.18 4.38
C ALA A 46 -9.95 18.55 3.09
N TYR A 47 -8.70 19.01 3.20
CA TYR A 47 -7.91 19.44 2.04
C TYR A 47 -7.59 18.29 1.07
N GLN A 48 -7.50 17.05 1.55
CA GLN A 48 -7.24 15.89 0.70
C GLN A 48 -8.49 15.35 0.00
N ALA A 49 -9.68 15.53 0.60
CA ALA A 49 -10.88 14.81 0.17
C ALA A 49 -12.01 15.71 -0.38
N GLU A 50 -12.16 16.94 0.10
CA GLU A 50 -13.34 17.76 -0.22
C GLU A 50 -13.26 18.44 -1.59
N GLY A 51 -12.11 18.98 -1.96
CA GLY A 51 -11.98 19.81 -3.16
C GLY A 51 -12.63 21.19 -2.97
N ALA A 52 -13.37 21.67 -3.98
CA ALA A 52 -14.15 22.91 -3.95
C ALA A 52 -13.41 24.12 -3.33
N ALA A 53 -12.10 24.23 -3.60
CA ALA A 53 -11.22 25.08 -2.82
C ALA A 53 -11.55 26.58 -2.92
N ASN A 54 -12.24 27.00 -3.98
CA ASN A 54 -12.61 28.39 -4.28
C ASN A 54 -14.13 28.57 -4.47
N GLU A 55 -14.93 27.64 -3.97
CA GLU A 55 -16.39 27.66 -4.13
C GLU A 55 -17.08 28.10 -2.82
N ASP A 56 -18.36 28.49 -2.93
CA ASP A 56 -19.28 28.73 -1.81
C ASP A 56 -18.76 29.65 -0.68
N GLY A 57 -17.86 30.57 -1.01
CA GLY A 57 -17.32 31.53 -0.04
C GLY A 57 -16.28 30.95 0.93
N ARG A 58 -15.73 29.75 0.65
CA ARG A 58 -14.61 29.19 1.41
C ARG A 58 -13.40 30.13 1.36
N GLY A 59 -12.85 30.47 2.53
CA GLY A 59 -11.61 31.23 2.64
C GLY A 59 -10.36 30.37 2.35
N PRO A 60 -9.26 30.95 1.85
CA PRO A 60 -8.04 30.22 1.57
C PRO A 60 -7.38 29.70 2.85
N SER A 61 -6.92 28.45 2.80
CA SER A 61 -6.11 27.83 3.86
C SER A 61 -4.61 28.00 3.60
N VAL A 62 -3.80 27.68 4.61
CA VAL A 62 -2.33 27.62 4.46
C VAL A 62 -1.93 26.61 3.39
N TRP A 63 -2.66 25.49 3.28
CA TRP A 63 -2.39 24.45 2.27
C TRP A 63 -2.67 24.94 0.84
N ASP A 64 -3.70 25.77 0.63
CA ASP A 64 -3.95 26.41 -0.67
C ASP A 64 -2.73 27.25 -1.11
N THR A 65 -2.23 28.08 -0.20
CA THR A 65 -1.05 28.93 -0.46
C THR A 65 0.19 28.10 -0.73
N PHE A 66 0.45 27.09 0.11
CA PHE A 66 1.61 26.22 0.00
C PHE A 66 1.62 25.45 -1.33
N CYS A 67 0.48 24.86 -1.70
CA CYS A 67 0.34 24.07 -2.93
C CYS A 67 0.40 24.94 -4.20
N HIS A 68 -0.28 26.10 -4.22
CA HIS A 68 -0.23 27.01 -5.37
C HIS A 68 1.15 27.63 -5.60
N GLN A 69 1.99 27.71 -4.56
CA GLN A 69 3.40 28.07 -4.68
C GLN A 69 4.29 26.93 -5.21
N GLY A 70 3.72 25.79 -5.60
CA GLY A 70 4.44 24.62 -6.12
C GLY A 70 5.17 23.79 -5.05
N ARG A 71 5.16 24.23 -3.79
CA ARG A 71 5.93 23.59 -2.71
C ARG A 71 5.43 22.19 -2.35
N CYS A 72 4.15 21.88 -2.61
CA CYS A 72 3.62 20.53 -2.39
C CYS A 72 4.23 19.47 -3.31
N LYS A 73 4.76 19.85 -4.47
CA LYS A 73 5.44 18.93 -5.38
C LYS A 73 6.94 18.79 -5.10
N THR A 74 7.51 19.74 -4.38
CA THR A 74 8.96 19.78 -4.09
C THR A 74 9.33 18.99 -2.84
N TYR A 75 8.39 18.84 -1.89
CA TYR A 75 8.61 18.14 -0.61
C TYR A 75 7.74 16.89 -0.42
N GLY A 76 6.98 16.50 -1.46
CA GLY A 76 6.06 15.37 -1.43
C GLY A 76 6.67 14.07 -1.95
#